data_AF-A0A536DKI2-F1
#
_entry.id   AF-A0A536DKI2-F1
#
_cell.length_a   1.000
_cell.length_b   1.000
_cell.length_c   1.000
_cell.angle_alpha   90.00
_cell.angle_beta   90.00
_cell.angle_gamma   90.00
#
_symmetry.space_group_name_H-M   'P 1'
#
loop_
_entity.id
_entity.type
_entity.pdbx_description
1 polymer ?
#
loop_
_entity_poly.entity_id
_entity_poly.type
_entity_poly.pdbx_seq_one_letter_code
_entity_poly.pdbx_strand_id
1 'polypeptide(L)'
;MVEMSGNSAADLLLRRLGMSTITSRMRALALNHSEINDNGAFTSPGDVAHLLASVARGEAVNVAASQRMLDLLGAQQHNDRLPAPLPLNVRVAHKTGELPGLRHDAGIVFAPSGKYVLVAMVDDAPSESEARAAIVDISRSVYAALEQGAIPEYMGLAPRLAQQVFRMPDAQGRLPLLGDPRTETAALPQQVQAVADLAEPMRARPELIEDLLALQHAAATAGTPFWVRSGFRQPEDAEATHAVPTEWILPCPIEQPARVADRPVSASEVATAQARQVWLGTALAVSDAEAGAPTTPDDSATPVGSWLLGHAAEYGFVPALPESAVGRAVGREPWTLRWVGRDMAARLRPVDSREYAERAMAELRRAEIELDALNPTSARPPAWGLADSCWAIATTSTRGCPSRWYFLGLPLS
;
A
#
# COMPACT_ATOMS: atom_id res chain seq x y z
N MET A 1 -7.86 2.24 -16.99
CA MET A 1 -9.18 1.75 -16.55
C MET A 1 -9.07 0.60 -15.56
N VAL A 2 -8.57 -0.59 -15.92
CA VAL A 2 -8.53 -1.72 -14.96
C VAL A 2 -7.33 -1.59 -14.02
N GLU A 3 -6.12 -1.86 -14.53
CA GLU A 3 -4.83 -1.94 -13.81
C GLU A 3 -4.60 -0.73 -12.88
N MET A 4 -4.23 0.43 -13.43
CA MET A 4 -4.05 1.72 -12.71
C MET A 4 -5.36 2.42 -12.27
N SER A 5 -6.52 1.77 -12.37
CA SER A 5 -7.84 2.41 -12.22
C SER A 5 -8.16 3.61 -13.15
N GLY A 6 -7.26 4.03 -14.05
CA GLY A 6 -7.28 5.36 -14.69
C GLY A 6 -8.57 5.75 -15.41
N ASN A 7 -9.18 6.86 -14.96
CA ASN A 7 -10.50 7.36 -15.33
C ASN A 7 -10.62 7.83 -16.79
N SER A 8 -9.61 8.49 -17.35
CA SER A 8 -9.62 8.98 -18.76
C SER A 8 -9.94 7.86 -19.76
N ALA A 9 -9.40 6.66 -19.50
CA ALA A 9 -9.66 5.48 -20.31
C ALA A 9 -11.07 4.90 -20.10
N ALA A 10 -11.66 5.06 -18.90
CA ALA A 10 -13.06 4.73 -18.65
C ALA A 10 -13.99 5.69 -19.42
N ASP A 11 -13.74 7.00 -19.34
CA ASP A 11 -14.50 8.03 -20.06
C ASP A 11 -14.46 7.83 -21.59
N LEU A 12 -13.29 7.51 -22.14
CA LEU A 12 -13.13 7.24 -23.57
C LEU A 12 -13.90 5.98 -24.00
N LEU A 13 -13.90 4.92 -23.19
CA LEU A 13 -14.71 3.72 -23.44
C LEU A 13 -16.22 4.01 -23.30
N LEU A 14 -16.61 4.77 -22.29
CA LEU A 14 -18.00 5.19 -22.04
C LEU A 14 -18.55 6.01 -23.22
N ARG A 15 -17.77 6.98 -23.72
CA ARG A 15 -18.09 7.76 -24.92
C ARG A 15 -18.10 6.92 -26.19
N ARG A 16 -17.21 5.92 -26.30
CA ARG A 16 -17.11 5.06 -27.49
C ARG A 16 -18.25 4.04 -27.62
N LEU A 17 -18.82 3.60 -26.49
CA LEU A 17 -19.87 2.56 -26.43
C LEU A 17 -21.27 3.14 -26.18
N GLY A 18 -21.38 4.21 -25.41
CA GLY A 18 -22.64 4.81 -24.96
C GLY A 18 -23.21 4.18 -23.68
N MET A 19 -23.71 5.02 -22.77
CA MET A 19 -24.29 4.59 -21.48
C MET A 19 -25.43 3.58 -21.66
N SER A 20 -26.35 3.87 -22.58
CA SER A 20 -27.50 2.99 -22.89
C SER A 20 -27.07 1.61 -23.37
N THR A 21 -26.00 1.50 -24.17
CA THR A 21 -25.42 0.23 -24.63
C THR A 21 -24.84 -0.56 -23.47
N ILE A 22 -24.07 0.08 -22.59
CA ILE A 22 -23.42 -0.55 -21.43
C ILE A 22 -24.49 -1.04 -20.44
N THR A 23 -25.42 -0.18 -20.05
CA THR A 23 -26.52 -0.51 -19.14
C THR A 23 -27.44 -1.59 -19.71
N SER A 24 -27.71 -1.59 -21.02
CA SER A 24 -28.43 -2.70 -21.66
C SER A 24 -27.64 -4.01 -21.64
N ARG A 25 -26.30 -3.96 -21.75
CA ARG A 25 -25.44 -5.15 -21.62
C ARG A 25 -25.37 -5.65 -20.17
N MET A 26 -25.38 -4.76 -19.17
CA MET A 26 -25.46 -5.12 -17.75
C MET A 26 -26.74 -5.92 -17.47
N ARG A 27 -27.91 -5.40 -17.89
CA ARG A 27 -29.19 -6.11 -17.76
C ARG A 27 -29.22 -7.44 -18.53
N ALA A 28 -28.61 -7.50 -19.71
CA ALA A 28 -28.45 -8.74 -20.48
C ALA A 28 -27.48 -9.77 -19.84
N LEU A 29 -26.72 -9.37 -18.82
CA LEU A 29 -25.89 -10.22 -17.96
C LEU A 29 -26.54 -10.44 -16.57
N ALA A 30 -27.85 -10.21 -16.46
CA ALA A 30 -28.64 -10.31 -15.21
C ALA A 30 -28.16 -9.38 -14.07
N LEU A 31 -27.38 -8.34 -14.39
CA LEU A 31 -26.94 -7.32 -13.43
C LEU A 31 -28.07 -6.29 -13.25
N ASN A 32 -29.04 -6.63 -12.42
CA ASN A 32 -30.30 -5.91 -12.29
C ASN A 32 -30.24 -4.64 -11.43
N HIS A 33 -29.15 -4.45 -10.66
CA HIS A 33 -28.90 -3.26 -9.85
C HIS A 33 -27.68 -2.47 -10.36
N SER A 34 -27.06 -2.92 -11.45
CA SER A 34 -25.92 -2.26 -12.08
C SER A 34 -26.35 -1.47 -13.30
N GLU A 35 -26.15 -0.15 -13.25
CA GLU A 35 -26.32 0.72 -14.41
C GLU A 35 -25.44 1.96 -14.36
N ILE A 36 -25.18 2.50 -15.55
CA ILE A 36 -24.64 3.85 -15.73
C ILE A 36 -25.75 4.72 -16.34
N ASN A 37 -26.05 5.83 -15.67
CA ASN A 37 -27.05 6.82 -16.05
C ASN A 37 -26.49 8.24 -15.81
N ASP A 38 -27.25 9.28 -16.13
CA ASP A 38 -26.79 10.68 -16.03
C ASP A 38 -26.50 11.14 -14.59
N ASN A 39 -26.94 10.39 -13.57
CA ASN A 39 -26.65 10.64 -12.15
C ASN A 39 -25.41 9.88 -11.64
N GLY A 40 -24.80 9.01 -12.45
CA GLY A 40 -23.58 8.27 -12.09
C GLY A 40 -23.61 6.78 -12.46
N ALA A 41 -22.71 6.02 -11.84
CA ALA A 41 -22.64 4.57 -11.94
C ALA A 41 -23.08 3.94 -10.62
N PHE A 42 -24.06 3.04 -10.70
CA PHE A 42 -24.64 2.31 -9.57
C PHE A 42 -24.42 0.81 -9.77
N THR A 43 -24.33 0.06 -8.68
CA THR A 43 -24.14 -1.40 -8.68
C THR A 43 -24.50 -2.00 -7.32
N SER A 44 -24.46 -3.33 -7.19
CA SER A 44 -24.62 -4.03 -5.92
C SER A 44 -23.49 -5.05 -5.71
N PRO A 45 -23.21 -5.45 -4.45
CA PRO A 45 -22.27 -6.52 -4.17
C PRO A 45 -22.64 -7.84 -4.87
N GLY A 46 -23.94 -8.14 -4.95
CA GLY A 46 -24.46 -9.36 -5.59
C GLY A 46 -24.31 -9.35 -7.11
N ASP A 47 -24.49 -8.19 -7.74
CA ASP A 47 -24.29 -8.00 -9.19
C ASP A 47 -22.81 -8.20 -9.55
N VAL A 48 -21.90 -7.53 -8.85
CA VAL A 48 -20.46 -7.69 -9.11
C VAL A 48 -19.99 -9.11 -8.79
N ALA A 49 -20.56 -9.76 -7.76
CA ALA A 49 -20.28 -11.16 -7.49
C ALA A 49 -20.76 -12.08 -8.63
N HIS A 50 -21.95 -11.82 -9.20
CA HIS A 50 -22.48 -12.56 -10.34
C HIS A 50 -21.60 -12.40 -11.59
N LEU A 51 -21.18 -11.16 -11.89
CA LEU A 51 -20.28 -10.87 -13.01
C LEU A 51 -18.93 -11.58 -12.83
N LEU A 52 -18.29 -11.45 -11.67
CA LEU A 52 -17.00 -12.09 -11.38
C LEU A 52 -17.10 -13.62 -11.40
N ALA A 53 -18.19 -14.20 -10.91
CA ALA A 53 -18.45 -15.64 -11.02
C ALA A 53 -18.58 -16.10 -12.48
N SER A 54 -19.30 -15.34 -13.31
CA SER A 54 -19.44 -15.61 -14.74
C SER A 54 -18.10 -15.48 -15.49
N VAL A 55 -17.25 -14.52 -15.11
CA VAL A 55 -15.87 -14.41 -15.62
C VAL A 55 -15.01 -15.62 -15.17
N ALA A 56 -15.09 -16.02 -13.90
CA ALA A 56 -14.31 -17.15 -13.34
C ALA A 56 -14.65 -18.52 -13.95
N ARG A 57 -15.85 -18.68 -14.54
CA ARG A 57 -16.30 -19.87 -15.29
C ARG A 57 -16.14 -19.76 -16.81
N GLY A 58 -15.79 -18.58 -17.34
CA GLY A 58 -15.61 -18.37 -18.79
C GLY A 58 -16.87 -17.96 -19.55
N GLU A 59 -17.96 -17.61 -18.84
CA GLU A 59 -19.31 -17.47 -19.37
C GLU A 59 -19.70 -16.02 -19.74
N ALA A 60 -19.06 -15.00 -19.14
CA ALA A 60 -19.53 -13.61 -19.17
C ALA A 60 -19.65 -12.98 -20.58
N VAL A 61 -18.87 -13.50 -21.54
CA VAL A 61 -19.00 -13.19 -22.98
C VAL A 61 -18.64 -14.43 -23.81
N ASN A 62 -17.49 -15.03 -23.49
CA ASN A 62 -17.00 -16.35 -23.90
C ASN A 62 -15.67 -16.61 -23.16
N VAL A 63 -15.10 -17.82 -23.32
CA VAL A 63 -13.87 -18.22 -22.62
C VAL A 63 -12.69 -17.27 -22.91
N ALA A 64 -12.42 -16.92 -24.17
CA ALA A 64 -11.29 -16.07 -24.55
C ALA A 64 -11.43 -14.61 -24.09
N ALA A 65 -12.65 -14.08 -24.07
CA ALA A 65 -12.94 -12.76 -23.50
C ALA A 65 -12.81 -12.79 -21.97
N SER A 66 -13.27 -13.85 -21.31
CA SER A 66 -13.20 -14.00 -19.86
C SER A 66 -11.77 -14.18 -19.37
N GLN A 67 -10.93 -14.94 -20.09
CA GLN A 67 -9.50 -15.04 -19.79
C GLN A 67 -8.83 -13.67 -19.82
N ARG A 68 -9.04 -12.86 -20.88
CA ARG A 68 -8.52 -11.49 -20.93
C ARG A 68 -9.04 -10.59 -19.80
N MET A 69 -10.27 -10.80 -19.32
CA MET A 69 -10.77 -10.10 -18.13
C MET A 69 -10.05 -10.56 -16.85
N LEU A 70 -9.81 -11.86 -16.67
CA LEU A 70 -9.02 -12.41 -15.55
C LEU A 70 -7.57 -11.90 -15.53
N ASP A 71 -6.98 -11.69 -16.69
CA ASP A 71 -5.60 -11.22 -16.81
C ASP A 71 -5.47 -9.71 -16.57
N LEU A 72 -6.38 -8.89 -17.12
CA LEU A 72 -6.48 -7.46 -16.78
C LEU A 72 -6.79 -7.22 -15.30
N LEU A 73 -7.70 -8.02 -14.71
CA LEU A 73 -8.02 -7.96 -13.28
C LEU A 73 -6.88 -8.52 -12.40
N GLY A 74 -6.08 -9.46 -12.93
CA GLY A 74 -4.90 -10.02 -12.27
C GLY A 74 -3.66 -9.10 -12.31
N ALA A 75 -3.68 -8.09 -13.18
CA ALA A 75 -2.68 -7.03 -13.26
C ALA A 75 -3.11 -5.76 -12.49
N GLN A 76 -4.06 -5.88 -11.56
CA GLN A 76 -4.44 -4.80 -10.63
C GLN A 76 -3.27 -4.42 -9.71
N GLN A 77 -3.10 -3.12 -9.50
CA GLN A 77 -1.91 -2.56 -8.84
C GLN A 77 -2.20 -2.08 -7.42
N HIS A 78 -3.43 -1.60 -7.15
CA HIS A 78 -3.89 -1.21 -5.82
C HIS A 78 -4.17 -2.44 -4.93
N ASN A 79 -3.09 -3.08 -4.49
CA ASN A 79 -3.10 -4.33 -3.70
C ASN A 79 -3.22 -4.09 -2.18
N ASP A 80 -3.68 -2.90 -1.76
CA ASP A 80 -3.76 -2.46 -0.35
C ASP A 80 -4.98 -3.02 0.42
N ARG A 81 -5.87 -3.72 -0.30
CA ARG A 81 -7.21 -4.16 0.12
C ARG A 81 -7.31 -5.69 0.09
N LEU A 82 -8.16 -6.32 -0.74
CA LEU A 82 -8.35 -7.78 -0.73
C LEU A 82 -7.04 -8.59 -0.79
N PRO A 83 -6.00 -8.19 -1.57
CA PRO A 83 -4.75 -8.94 -1.62
C PRO A 83 -3.87 -8.80 -0.37
N ALA A 84 -3.91 -7.66 0.34
CA ALA A 84 -2.92 -7.28 1.35
C ALA A 84 -2.68 -8.32 2.49
N PRO A 85 -3.71 -8.99 3.06
CA PRO A 85 -3.48 -10.01 4.09
C PRO A 85 -3.09 -11.37 3.52
N LEU A 86 -3.19 -11.61 2.20
CA LEU A 86 -3.11 -12.95 1.61
C LEU A 86 -1.65 -13.36 1.29
N PRO A 87 -1.34 -14.68 1.29
CA PRO A 87 -0.03 -15.19 0.87
C PRO A 87 0.39 -14.78 -0.55
N LEU A 88 1.70 -14.73 -0.81
CA LEU A 88 2.26 -14.21 -2.07
C LEU A 88 1.81 -15.00 -3.32
N ASN A 89 1.67 -16.32 -3.19
CA ASN A 89 1.22 -17.21 -4.26
C ASN A 89 -0.29 -17.18 -4.54
N VAL A 90 -1.08 -16.55 -3.66
CA VAL A 90 -2.51 -16.38 -3.90
C VAL A 90 -2.69 -15.24 -4.89
N ARG A 91 -2.94 -15.60 -6.16
CA ARG A 91 -3.37 -14.68 -7.20
C ARG A 91 -4.75 -14.14 -6.83
N VAL A 92 -4.92 -12.83 -6.94
CA VAL A 92 -6.22 -12.18 -6.86
C VAL A 92 -6.45 -11.48 -8.20
N ALA A 93 -7.58 -11.73 -8.84
CA ALA A 93 -8.02 -10.97 -10.02
C ALA A 93 -9.15 -10.05 -9.58
N HIS A 94 -8.86 -8.76 -9.39
CA HIS A 94 -9.77 -7.82 -8.73
C HIS A 94 -9.82 -6.42 -9.34
N LYS A 95 -10.83 -5.65 -8.93
CA LYS A 95 -10.91 -4.23 -9.20
C LYS A 95 -11.33 -3.47 -7.94
N THR A 96 -10.47 -2.55 -7.54
CA THR A 96 -10.76 -1.51 -6.55
C THR A 96 -11.72 -0.47 -7.13
N GLY A 97 -12.61 0.10 -6.32
CA GLY A 97 -13.47 1.23 -6.70
C GLY A 97 -13.32 2.35 -5.69
N GLU A 98 -13.14 3.60 -6.13
CA GLU A 98 -12.80 4.68 -5.21
C GLU A 98 -13.43 6.01 -5.60
N LEU A 99 -14.09 6.65 -4.64
CA LEU A 99 -14.41 8.08 -4.62
C LEU A 99 -14.19 8.54 -3.16
N PRO A 100 -14.03 9.83 -2.82
CA PRO A 100 -13.89 10.22 -1.40
C PRO A 100 -15.08 9.69 -0.62
N GLY A 101 -14.87 8.90 0.43
CA GLY A 101 -15.97 8.22 1.11
C GLY A 101 -16.42 6.88 0.54
N LEU A 102 -16.17 6.53 -0.73
CA LEU A 102 -16.28 5.15 -1.25
C LEU A 102 -14.88 4.53 -1.28
N ARG A 103 -14.74 3.34 -0.74
CA ARG A 103 -13.84 2.36 -1.36
C ARG A 103 -14.65 1.15 -1.75
N HIS A 104 -14.09 0.30 -2.56
CA HIS A 104 -14.60 -1.02 -2.89
C HIS A 104 -13.36 -1.84 -3.22
N ASP A 105 -13.40 -3.12 -2.95
CA ASP A 105 -12.54 -4.04 -3.67
C ASP A 105 -13.29 -5.35 -3.93
N ALA A 106 -13.26 -5.82 -5.17
CA ALA A 106 -14.08 -6.91 -5.65
C ALA A 106 -13.26 -7.82 -6.54
N GLY A 107 -13.13 -9.09 -6.16
CA GLY A 107 -12.16 -9.98 -6.79
C GLY A 107 -12.48 -11.46 -6.74
N ILE A 108 -11.81 -12.17 -7.64
CA ILE A 108 -11.72 -13.63 -7.69
C ILE A 108 -10.39 -14.00 -7.04
N VAL A 109 -10.44 -14.69 -5.92
CA VAL A 109 -9.25 -15.20 -5.22
C VAL A 109 -8.99 -16.63 -5.70
N PHE A 110 -7.75 -16.91 -6.10
CA PHE A 110 -7.29 -18.23 -6.53
C PHE A 110 -6.49 -18.84 -5.37
N ALA A 111 -7.21 -19.40 -4.40
CA ALA A 111 -6.63 -20.00 -3.20
C ALA A 111 -6.36 -21.51 -3.40
N PRO A 112 -5.50 -22.14 -2.58
CA PRO A 112 -5.16 -23.56 -2.73
C PRO A 112 -6.35 -24.53 -2.67
N SER A 113 -7.39 -24.26 -1.87
CA SER A 113 -8.59 -25.10 -1.79
C SER A 113 -9.56 -24.89 -2.96
N GLY A 114 -9.46 -23.78 -3.70
CA GLY A 114 -10.37 -23.44 -4.79
C GLY A 114 -10.44 -21.94 -5.14
N LYS A 115 -11.34 -21.62 -6.08
CA LYS A 115 -11.66 -20.24 -6.44
C LYS A 115 -12.80 -19.72 -5.56
N TYR A 116 -12.75 -18.48 -5.10
CA TYR A 116 -13.92 -17.81 -4.51
C TYR A 116 -14.03 -16.35 -4.94
N VAL A 117 -15.22 -15.77 -4.76
CA VAL A 117 -15.51 -14.37 -5.11
C VAL A 117 -15.86 -13.59 -3.84
N LEU A 118 -15.13 -12.51 -3.61
CA LEU A 118 -15.32 -11.62 -2.47
C LEU A 118 -15.54 -10.20 -2.99
N VAL A 119 -16.61 -9.55 -2.52
CA VAL A 119 -17.04 -8.22 -3.00
C VAL A 119 -17.20 -7.27 -1.81
N ALA A 120 -16.06 -6.77 -1.37
CA ALA A 120 -15.97 -5.85 -0.26
C ALA A 120 -16.24 -4.40 -0.72
N MET A 121 -17.50 -4.15 -1.09
CA MET A 121 -18.04 -2.79 -1.28
C MET A 121 -18.35 -2.13 0.05
N VAL A 122 -18.53 -0.80 0.02
CA VAL A 122 -18.87 0.03 1.18
C VAL A 122 -19.86 1.23 0.69
N ASP A 123 -20.87 2.08 1.19
CA ASP A 123 -21.92 2.67 2.22
C ASP A 123 -21.87 3.03 3.82
N ASP A 124 -21.72 4.31 4.25
CA ASP A 124 -21.17 5.04 5.48
C ASP A 124 -20.16 4.48 6.56
N ALA A 125 -19.02 5.17 6.82
CA ALA A 125 -17.93 4.85 7.80
C ALA A 125 -16.95 6.05 8.03
N PRO A 126 -16.13 6.07 9.11
CA PRO A 126 -15.47 7.30 9.59
C PRO A 126 -14.20 7.75 8.85
N SER A 127 -13.37 6.84 8.34
CA SER A 127 -12.15 7.21 7.59
C SER A 127 -11.77 6.21 6.50
N GLU A 128 -10.96 6.69 5.54
CA GLU A 128 -10.53 5.88 4.39
C GLU A 128 -9.59 4.72 4.80
N SER A 129 -8.92 4.83 5.95
CA SER A 129 -8.04 3.77 6.46
C SER A 129 -8.82 2.73 7.28
N GLU A 130 -9.84 3.13 8.05
CA GLU A 130 -10.76 2.18 8.72
C GLU A 130 -11.51 1.32 7.70
N ALA A 131 -11.98 1.91 6.60
CA ALA A 131 -12.62 1.15 5.54
C ALA A 131 -11.65 0.19 4.82
N ARG A 132 -10.38 0.59 4.63
CA ARG A 132 -9.34 -0.33 4.15
C ARG A 132 -9.12 -1.49 5.14
N ALA A 133 -9.07 -1.20 6.44
CA ALA A 133 -8.90 -2.19 7.50
C ALA A 133 -10.09 -3.15 7.63
N ALA A 134 -11.32 -2.70 7.33
CA ALA A 134 -12.47 -3.59 7.25
C ALA A 134 -12.42 -4.52 6.01
N ILE A 135 -11.99 -4.02 4.84
CA ILE A 135 -11.78 -4.85 3.63
C ILE A 135 -10.65 -5.87 3.86
N VAL A 136 -9.47 -5.37 4.23
CA VAL A 136 -8.63 -5.87 5.34
C VAL A 136 -8.99 -7.22 5.95
N ASP A 137 -9.62 -7.11 7.11
CA ASP A 137 -9.94 -8.20 8.02
C ASP A 137 -11.02 -9.14 7.49
N ILE A 138 -11.93 -8.66 6.64
CA ILE A 138 -12.89 -9.54 5.93
C ILE A 138 -12.14 -10.46 4.97
N SER A 139 -11.17 -9.96 4.19
CA SER A 139 -10.36 -10.80 3.29
C SER A 139 -9.54 -11.83 4.08
N ARG A 140 -8.88 -11.40 5.17
CA ARG A 140 -8.16 -12.27 6.10
C ARG A 140 -9.05 -13.38 6.65
N SER A 141 -10.24 -13.02 7.14
CA SER A 141 -11.19 -13.93 7.79
C SER A 141 -11.81 -14.94 6.81
N VAL A 142 -12.21 -14.49 5.61
CA VAL A 142 -12.76 -15.37 4.57
C VAL A 142 -11.71 -16.38 4.10
N TYR A 143 -10.47 -15.94 3.88
CA TYR A 143 -9.38 -16.84 3.47
C TYR A 143 -9.10 -17.91 4.54
N ALA A 144 -8.93 -17.50 5.81
CA ALA A 144 -8.65 -18.43 6.91
C ALA A 144 -9.79 -19.44 7.15
N ALA A 145 -11.05 -19.03 6.95
CA ALA A 145 -12.21 -19.91 7.06
C ALA A 145 -12.31 -20.95 5.93
N LEU A 146 -11.88 -20.61 4.71
CA LEU A 146 -11.94 -21.50 3.54
C LEU A 146 -10.75 -22.49 3.50
N GLU A 147 -9.54 -22.00 3.75
CA GLU A 147 -8.31 -22.82 3.73
C GLU A 147 -8.09 -23.64 5.02
N GLN A 148 -8.97 -23.48 6.02
CA GLN A 148 -8.94 -24.19 7.31
C GLN A 148 -7.62 -24.07 8.08
N GLY A 149 -6.95 -22.92 7.95
CA GLY A 149 -5.65 -22.66 8.55
C GLY A 149 -5.37 -21.17 8.73
N ALA A 150 -4.45 -20.85 9.63
CA ALA A 150 -3.91 -19.50 9.74
C ALA A 150 -3.17 -19.11 8.45
N ILE A 151 -3.24 -17.84 8.08
CA ILE A 151 -2.36 -17.29 7.04
C ILE A 151 -0.91 -17.42 7.53
N PRO A 152 0.02 -18.03 6.77
CA PRO A 152 1.42 -18.09 7.17
C PRO A 152 1.98 -16.68 7.34
N GLU A 153 2.53 -16.38 8.51
CA GLU A 153 3.16 -15.09 8.80
C GLU A 153 4.67 -15.17 8.66
N TYR A 154 5.27 -14.08 8.16
CA TYR A 154 6.70 -13.85 8.16
C TYR A 154 6.96 -12.65 9.08
N MET A 155 7.68 -12.88 10.18
CA MET A 155 8.00 -11.85 11.20
C MET A 155 6.75 -11.18 11.83
N GLY A 156 5.70 -11.96 12.11
CA GLY A 156 4.43 -11.46 12.65
C GLY A 156 3.58 -10.63 11.67
N LEU A 157 3.91 -10.66 10.37
CA LEU A 157 3.16 -9.98 9.31
C LEU A 157 2.78 -10.98 8.21
N ALA A 158 1.64 -10.74 7.55
CA ALA A 158 1.32 -11.45 6.31
C ALA A 158 2.42 -11.16 5.26
N PRO A 159 2.95 -12.16 4.51
CA PRO A 159 4.08 -11.97 3.59
C PRO A 159 3.94 -10.81 2.59
N ARG A 160 2.74 -10.53 2.08
CA ARG A 160 2.50 -9.39 1.18
C ARG A 160 2.57 -8.04 1.89
N LEU A 161 2.20 -7.98 3.17
CA LEU A 161 2.36 -6.81 4.04
C LEU A 161 3.81 -6.65 4.52
N ALA A 162 4.51 -7.74 4.85
CA ALA A 162 5.95 -7.74 5.11
C ALA A 162 6.74 -7.18 3.91
N GLN A 163 6.41 -7.64 2.70
CA GLN A 163 6.89 -7.08 1.43
C GLN A 163 6.54 -5.60 1.19
N GLN A 164 5.64 -4.98 1.97
CA GLN A 164 5.32 -3.55 1.91
C GLN A 164 5.99 -2.74 3.04
N VAL A 165 6.21 -3.35 4.21
CA VAL A 165 6.77 -2.71 5.41
C VAL A 165 8.30 -2.68 5.40
N PHE A 166 8.96 -3.73 4.91
CA PHE A 166 10.43 -3.84 4.93
C PHE A 166 11.12 -3.17 3.73
N ARG A 167 10.32 -2.60 2.81
CA ARG A 167 10.79 -2.12 1.49
C ARG A 167 12.01 -1.20 1.58
N MET A 168 13.01 -1.55 0.77
CA MET A 168 14.31 -0.91 0.64
C MET A 168 14.40 0.03 -0.58
N PRO A 169 15.45 0.86 -0.66
CA PRO A 169 15.89 1.45 -1.91
C PRO A 169 16.38 0.38 -2.88
N ASP A 170 16.05 0.50 -4.17
CA ASP A 170 16.56 -0.39 -5.21
C ASP A 170 18.02 -0.09 -5.60
N ALA A 171 18.53 -0.79 -6.63
CA ALA A 171 19.89 -0.60 -7.13
C ALA A 171 20.16 0.79 -7.78
N GLN A 172 19.12 1.62 -7.94
CA GLN A 172 19.20 3.02 -8.37
C GLN A 172 18.91 3.99 -7.20
N GLY A 173 18.75 3.48 -5.97
CA GLY A 173 18.42 4.26 -4.78
C GLY A 173 16.96 4.69 -4.70
N ARG A 174 16.07 4.17 -5.55
CA ARG A 174 14.66 4.58 -5.59
C ARG A 174 13.86 3.87 -4.51
N LEU A 175 12.99 4.61 -3.82
CA LEU A 175 12.09 4.03 -2.81
C LEU A 175 10.69 3.78 -3.40
N PRO A 176 10.10 2.59 -3.19
CA PRO A 176 8.72 2.33 -3.57
C PRO A 176 7.73 3.13 -2.72
N LEU A 177 6.66 3.61 -3.34
CA LEU A 177 5.59 4.37 -2.68
C LEU A 177 4.45 3.48 -2.17
N LEU A 178 3.57 4.09 -1.38
CA LEU A 178 2.22 3.60 -1.12
C LEU A 178 1.39 3.68 -2.42
N GLY A 179 0.56 2.67 -2.69
CA GLY A 179 -0.34 2.60 -3.85
C GLY A 179 -1.49 3.59 -3.77
N ASP A 180 -2.09 3.76 -2.59
CA ASP A 180 -2.86 4.96 -2.23
C ASP A 180 -2.51 5.38 -0.79
N PRO A 181 -1.74 6.46 -0.59
CA PRO A 181 -1.35 6.89 0.75
C PRO A 181 -2.55 7.29 1.64
N ARG A 182 -3.72 7.59 1.06
CA ARG A 182 -4.91 7.98 1.84
C ARG A 182 -5.54 6.80 2.57
N THR A 183 -5.51 5.60 1.96
CA THR A 183 -6.01 4.35 2.56
C THR A 183 -4.91 3.60 3.31
N GLU A 184 -3.69 3.58 2.78
CA GLU A 184 -2.53 2.95 3.43
C GLU A 184 -1.98 3.72 4.64
N THR A 185 -2.46 4.93 4.94
CA THR A 185 -2.17 5.63 6.20
C THR A 185 -3.44 6.04 6.95
N ALA A 186 -3.39 5.98 8.27
CA ALA A 186 -4.35 6.60 9.18
C ALA A 186 -3.75 7.89 9.77
N ALA A 187 -4.61 8.78 10.28
CA ALA A 187 -4.16 9.88 11.13
C ALA A 187 -3.69 9.33 12.50
N LEU A 188 -2.66 9.94 13.11
CA LEU A 188 -2.25 9.60 14.46
C LEU A 188 -3.36 9.97 15.46
N PRO A 189 -3.78 9.05 16.35
CA PRO A 189 -4.87 9.31 17.28
C PRO A 189 -4.43 10.25 18.41
N GLN A 190 -5.39 10.93 19.06
CA GLN A 190 -5.14 11.97 20.08
C GLN A 190 -4.35 11.50 21.31
N GLN A 191 -4.26 10.18 21.52
CA GLN A 191 -3.49 9.54 22.58
C GLN A 191 -1.97 9.52 22.30
N VAL A 192 -1.53 9.70 21.05
CA VAL A 192 -0.11 9.85 20.70
C VAL A 192 0.35 11.23 21.17
N GLN A 193 1.48 11.29 21.88
CA GLN A 193 2.17 12.56 22.15
C GLN A 193 2.70 13.08 20.82
N ALA A 194 1.96 14.03 20.24
CA ALA A 194 2.09 14.44 18.85
C ALA A 194 1.84 15.95 18.74
N VAL A 195 2.81 16.69 18.20
CA VAL A 195 2.68 18.15 18.00
C VAL A 195 2.91 18.45 16.53
N ALA A 196 1.79 18.62 15.82
CA ALA A 196 1.78 18.96 14.41
C ALA A 196 1.87 20.47 14.22
N ASP A 197 2.93 20.94 13.56
CA ASP A 197 3.06 22.35 13.13
C ASP A 197 2.24 22.63 11.84
N LEU A 198 1.23 21.81 11.54
CA LEU A 198 0.51 21.72 10.26
C LEU A 198 -1.01 21.74 10.46
N ALA A 199 -1.73 22.18 9.42
CA ALA A 199 -3.19 22.23 9.41
C ALA A 199 -3.88 20.86 9.23
N GLU A 200 -3.15 19.84 8.79
CA GLU A 200 -3.62 18.46 8.71
C GLU A 200 -2.98 17.59 9.81
N PRO A 201 -3.70 16.59 10.37
CA PRO A 201 -3.12 15.69 11.35
C PRO A 201 -2.04 14.82 10.70
N MET A 202 -0.92 14.63 11.41
CA MET A 202 0.14 13.71 11.00
C MET A 202 -0.42 12.30 10.76
N ARG A 203 0.14 11.61 9.76
CA ARG A 203 -0.33 10.28 9.32
C ARG A 203 0.77 9.23 9.39
N ALA A 204 0.39 7.97 9.52
CA ALA A 204 1.29 6.82 9.50
C ALA A 204 0.55 5.57 8.97
N ARG A 205 1.28 4.52 8.57
CA ARG A 205 0.68 3.20 8.34
C ARG A 205 -0.08 2.77 9.60
N PRO A 206 -1.37 2.36 9.54
CA PRO A 206 -2.11 2.00 10.75
C PRO A 206 -1.46 0.84 11.52
N GLU A 207 -0.71 -0.02 10.83
CA GLU A 207 -0.02 -1.18 11.39
C GLU A 207 1.00 -0.85 12.49
N LEU A 208 1.52 0.39 12.57
CA LEU A 208 2.48 0.81 13.62
C LEU A 208 1.86 1.53 14.81
N ILE A 209 0.55 1.85 14.78
CA ILE A 209 -0.05 2.79 15.74
C ILE A 209 -0.13 2.20 17.16
N GLU A 210 -0.43 0.91 17.30
CA GLU A 210 -0.43 0.23 18.61
C GLU A 210 0.99 0.18 19.21
N ASP A 211 1.98 -0.21 18.40
CA ASP A 211 3.39 -0.23 18.76
C ASP A 211 3.89 1.17 19.19
N LEU A 212 3.47 2.23 18.49
CA LEU A 212 3.83 3.63 18.82
C LEU A 212 3.25 4.06 20.18
N LEU A 213 1.99 3.74 20.45
CA LEU A 213 1.32 4.06 21.72
C LEU A 213 1.98 3.30 22.89
N ALA A 214 2.31 2.03 22.68
CA ALA A 214 3.03 1.23 23.65
C ALA A 214 4.45 1.78 23.93
N LEU A 215 5.18 2.17 22.88
CA LEU A 215 6.51 2.78 22.99
C LEU A 215 6.46 4.10 23.77
N GLN A 216 5.51 5.00 23.47
CA GLN A 216 5.35 6.27 24.20
C GLN A 216 4.92 6.06 25.65
N HIS A 217 4.07 5.07 25.93
CA HIS A 217 3.67 4.72 27.30
C HIS A 217 4.88 4.20 28.11
N ALA A 218 5.70 3.33 27.52
CA ALA A 218 6.90 2.82 28.17
C ALA A 218 7.94 3.94 28.40
N ALA A 219 8.15 4.81 27.41
CA ALA A 219 9.08 5.94 27.49
C ALA A 219 8.68 6.95 28.57
N ALA A 220 7.39 7.32 28.63
CA ALA A 220 6.86 8.18 29.69
C ALA A 220 6.99 7.53 31.08
N THR A 221 6.73 6.22 31.18
CA THR A 221 6.90 5.44 32.43
C THR A 221 8.36 5.40 32.90
N ALA A 222 9.32 5.39 31.98
CA ALA A 222 10.76 5.47 32.27
C ALA A 222 11.25 6.89 32.63
N GLY A 223 10.38 7.90 32.60
CA GLY A 223 10.73 9.31 32.82
C GLY A 223 11.37 9.99 31.60
N THR A 224 11.26 9.39 30.41
CA THR A 224 11.82 9.86 29.14
C THR A 224 10.74 9.98 28.04
N PRO A 225 9.69 10.80 28.23
CA PRO A 225 8.66 11.02 27.20
C PRO A 225 9.25 11.60 25.91
N PHE A 226 8.58 11.37 24.78
CA PHE A 226 8.96 11.90 23.48
C PHE A 226 7.75 12.20 22.61
N TRP A 227 7.86 13.24 21.79
CA TRP A 227 6.77 13.74 20.95
C TRP A 227 7.05 13.46 19.48
N VAL A 228 6.05 12.98 18.74
CA VAL A 228 6.10 12.88 17.27
C VAL A 228 5.96 14.30 16.69
N ARG A 229 6.85 14.62 15.75
CA ARG A 229 6.94 15.92 15.04
C ARG A 229 6.55 15.83 13.57
N SER A 230 6.74 14.68 12.94
CA SER A 230 6.23 14.38 11.59
C SER A 230 6.09 12.87 11.37
N GLY A 231 5.35 12.49 10.33
CA GLY A 231 5.20 11.11 9.89
C GLY A 231 5.20 11.02 8.37
N PHE A 232 4.19 10.35 7.80
CA PHE A 232 3.99 10.28 6.36
C PHE A 232 3.93 11.66 5.71
N ARG A 233 4.62 11.80 4.58
CA ARG A 233 4.53 12.93 3.65
C ARG A 233 4.54 12.40 2.22
N GLN A 234 3.70 12.95 1.35
CA GLN A 234 3.76 12.64 -0.09
C GLN A 234 5.04 13.23 -0.73
N PRO A 235 5.65 12.55 -1.71
CA PRO A 235 6.78 13.11 -2.45
C PRO A 235 6.35 14.32 -3.29
N GLU A 236 7.15 15.39 -3.25
CA GLU A 236 7.07 16.47 -4.25
C GLU A 236 7.37 15.92 -5.67
N ASP A 237 7.07 16.70 -6.71
CA ASP A 237 7.32 16.26 -8.09
C ASP A 237 8.82 16.04 -8.39
N ALA A 238 9.68 16.84 -7.74
CA ALA A 238 11.13 16.66 -7.73
C ALA A 238 11.51 15.27 -7.20
N GLU A 239 10.88 14.89 -6.10
CA GLU A 239 11.16 13.69 -5.32
C GLU A 239 10.61 12.41 -5.96
N ALA A 240 9.42 12.47 -6.56
CA ALA A 240 8.77 11.30 -7.14
C ALA A 240 9.51 10.68 -8.35
N THR A 241 10.49 11.38 -8.91
CA THR A 241 11.46 10.79 -9.87
C THR A 241 12.33 9.69 -9.25
N HIS A 242 12.51 9.73 -7.93
CA HIS A 242 13.20 8.73 -7.12
C HIS A 242 12.24 7.72 -6.48
N ALA A 243 10.98 7.68 -6.93
CA ALA A 243 10.08 6.60 -6.62
C ALA A 243 10.42 5.34 -7.45
N VAL A 244 10.26 4.15 -6.87
CA VAL A 244 9.84 3.02 -7.71
C VAL A 244 8.36 3.27 -8.02
N PRO A 245 7.92 3.24 -9.30
CA PRO A 245 6.50 3.32 -9.63
C PRO A 245 5.70 2.29 -8.83
N THR A 246 4.39 2.50 -8.65
CA THR A 246 3.49 1.61 -7.89
C THR A 246 3.10 0.34 -8.68
N GLU A 247 4.00 -0.05 -9.58
CA GLU A 247 3.95 -0.97 -10.73
C GLU A 247 5.44 -1.37 -10.93
N TRP A 248 5.91 -2.55 -11.33
CA TRP A 248 5.63 -3.32 -12.55
C TRP A 248 6.11 -4.78 -12.32
N ILE A 249 5.21 -5.75 -12.08
CA ILE A 249 5.38 -7.09 -12.69
C ILE A 249 4.55 -7.05 -13.96
N LEU A 250 5.14 -6.52 -15.01
CA LEU A 250 4.46 -6.26 -16.28
C LEU A 250 5.40 -6.63 -17.45
N PRO A 251 4.88 -7.20 -18.54
CA PRO A 251 5.68 -7.99 -19.49
C PRO A 251 6.44 -7.18 -20.56
N CYS A 252 6.19 -5.88 -20.67
CA CYS A 252 6.88 -4.95 -21.58
C CYS A 252 7.17 -3.65 -20.82
N PRO A 253 8.12 -2.81 -21.27
CA PRO A 253 8.20 -1.42 -20.83
C PRO A 253 7.02 -0.61 -21.40
N ILE A 254 6.42 0.28 -20.61
CA ILE A 254 5.57 1.37 -21.12
C ILE A 254 6.13 2.69 -20.61
N GLU A 255 6.26 3.68 -21.48
CA GLU A 255 6.49 5.07 -21.08
C GLU A 255 5.25 5.58 -20.34
N GLN A 256 5.33 5.72 -19.02
CA GLN A 256 4.28 6.38 -18.27
C GLN A 256 4.25 7.88 -18.60
N PRO A 257 3.06 8.50 -18.71
CA PRO A 257 2.96 9.94 -18.91
C PRO A 257 3.60 10.67 -17.71
N ALA A 258 4.43 11.67 -17.99
CA ALA A 258 5.10 12.45 -16.94
C ALA A 258 4.08 12.99 -15.92
N ARG A 259 4.38 12.86 -14.61
CA ARG A 259 3.57 13.41 -13.52
C ARG A 259 3.31 14.89 -13.82
N VAL A 260 2.04 15.27 -13.92
CA VAL A 260 1.64 16.68 -14.01
C VAL A 260 1.96 17.29 -12.66
N ALA A 261 2.97 18.16 -12.64
CA ALA A 261 3.57 18.60 -11.41
C ALA A 261 2.64 19.54 -10.61
N ASP A 262 2.54 19.33 -9.30
CA ASP A 262 1.75 20.17 -8.39
C ASP A 262 2.32 21.60 -8.30
N ARG A 263 3.63 21.75 -8.55
CA ARG A 263 4.28 23.01 -8.91
C ARG A 263 5.31 22.78 -10.03
N PRO A 264 5.65 23.78 -10.87
CA PRO A 264 6.82 23.67 -11.73
C PRO A 264 8.08 23.41 -10.91
N VAL A 265 8.84 22.39 -11.29
CA VAL A 265 10.11 21.99 -10.66
C VAL A 265 11.22 22.11 -11.71
N SER A 266 12.36 22.71 -11.33
CA SER A 266 13.53 22.82 -12.19
C SER A 266 14.33 21.51 -12.26
N ALA A 267 15.07 21.31 -13.35
CA ALA A 267 15.98 20.17 -13.47
C ALA A 267 17.06 20.12 -12.36
N SER A 268 17.38 21.27 -11.75
CA SER A 268 18.31 21.37 -10.62
C SER A 268 17.70 20.81 -9.32
N GLU A 269 16.42 21.04 -9.07
CA GLU A 269 15.69 20.44 -7.94
C GLU A 269 15.53 18.93 -8.14
N VAL A 270 15.17 18.47 -9.35
CA VAL A 270 15.12 17.03 -9.67
C VAL A 270 16.48 16.36 -9.44
N ALA A 271 17.57 16.98 -9.90
CA ALA A 271 18.93 16.44 -9.78
C ALA A 271 19.53 16.52 -8.35
N THR A 272 18.84 17.15 -7.40
CA THR A 272 19.27 17.25 -5.99
C THR A 272 18.28 16.62 -5.00
N ALA A 273 17.06 16.28 -5.44
CA ALA A 273 16.12 15.45 -4.70
C ALA A 273 16.68 14.06 -4.42
N GLN A 274 16.19 13.42 -3.35
CA GLN A 274 16.61 12.07 -2.93
C GLN A 274 15.39 11.29 -2.44
N ALA A 275 15.49 9.96 -2.45
CA ALA A 275 14.48 9.08 -1.87
C ALA A 275 14.35 9.29 -0.35
N ARG A 276 13.12 9.44 0.17
CA ARG A 276 12.86 9.65 1.61
C ARG A 276 11.95 8.57 2.21
N GLN A 277 12.36 7.96 3.32
CA GLN A 277 11.62 6.90 4.02
C GLN A 277 10.26 7.35 4.56
N VAL A 278 10.03 8.66 4.74
CA VAL A 278 8.71 9.20 5.13
C VAL A 278 7.61 8.90 4.10
N TRP A 279 7.95 8.60 2.84
CA TRP A 279 6.97 8.20 1.82
C TRP A 279 6.40 6.78 2.04
N LEU A 280 7.02 5.96 2.90
CA LEU A 280 6.57 4.59 3.20
C LEU A 280 5.52 4.52 4.32
N GLY A 281 5.18 5.67 4.92
CA GLY A 281 4.25 5.78 6.05
C GLY A 281 4.74 5.17 7.37
N THR A 282 5.95 4.62 7.39
CA THR A 282 6.54 3.89 8.52
C THR A 282 7.70 4.62 9.21
N ALA A 283 8.11 5.78 8.72
CA ALA A 283 9.08 6.64 9.37
C ALA A 283 8.39 7.82 10.08
N LEU A 284 8.86 8.14 11.29
CA LEU A 284 8.37 9.21 12.16
C LEU A 284 9.56 10.04 12.65
N ALA A 285 9.48 11.37 12.53
CA ALA A 285 10.40 12.26 13.24
C ALA A 285 9.90 12.48 14.67
N VAL A 286 10.80 12.42 15.65
CA VAL A 286 10.51 12.52 17.08
C VAL A 286 11.37 13.57 17.77
N SER A 287 11.02 13.95 19.00
CA SER A 287 11.68 14.99 19.78
C SER A 287 11.59 14.72 21.27
N ASP A 288 12.61 15.14 22.04
CA ASP A 288 12.59 15.23 23.50
C ASP A 288 11.98 16.55 24.01
N ALA A 289 11.80 17.53 23.13
CA ALA A 289 11.05 18.75 23.38
C ALA A 289 9.61 18.64 22.84
N GLU A 290 8.63 18.98 23.68
CA GLU A 290 7.20 19.06 23.33
C GLU A 290 6.95 20.02 22.16
N ALA A 291 7.56 21.21 22.20
CA ALA A 291 7.41 22.24 21.18
C ALA A 291 8.77 22.66 20.60
N GLY A 292 8.84 22.80 19.27
CA GLY A 292 10.05 23.20 18.55
C GLY A 292 10.89 22.01 18.07
N ALA A 293 12.19 22.26 17.92
CA ALA A 293 13.18 21.24 17.57
C ALA A 293 13.67 20.49 18.83
N PRO A 294 14.24 19.28 18.67
CA PRO A 294 14.88 18.56 19.78
C PRO A 294 15.99 19.38 20.44
N THR A 295 16.29 19.11 21.72
CA THR A 295 17.21 19.94 22.52
C THR A 295 18.65 19.97 22.00
N THR A 296 19.06 18.95 21.23
CA THR A 296 20.34 18.83 20.55
C THR A 296 20.20 18.01 19.27
N PRO A 297 20.97 18.28 18.19
CA PRO A 297 20.95 17.46 16.98
C PRO A 297 21.41 16.00 17.15
N ASP A 298 22.14 15.70 18.24
CA ASP A 298 22.58 14.33 18.59
C ASP A 298 21.59 13.72 19.59
N ASP A 299 20.77 12.78 19.11
CA ASP A 299 19.80 12.06 19.95
C ASP A 299 20.47 11.23 21.05
N SER A 300 21.61 10.60 20.77
CA SER A 300 22.37 9.81 21.76
C SER A 300 23.00 10.63 22.89
N ALA A 301 23.09 11.95 22.74
CA ALA A 301 23.49 12.85 23.83
C ALA A 301 22.35 13.15 24.84
N THR A 302 21.11 12.74 24.55
CA THR A 302 19.94 12.97 25.43
C THR A 302 19.51 11.71 26.18
N PRO A 303 18.87 11.84 27.36
CA PRO A 303 18.26 10.71 28.05
C PRO A 303 17.18 10.02 27.20
N VAL A 304 16.40 10.79 26.44
CA VAL A 304 15.30 10.29 25.60
C VAL A 304 15.81 9.49 24.41
N GLY A 305 16.73 10.05 23.61
CA GLY A 305 17.31 9.36 22.46
C GLY A 305 18.18 8.16 22.86
N SER A 306 18.91 8.25 23.97
CA SER A 306 19.61 7.10 24.56
C SER A 306 18.65 5.98 24.99
N TRP A 307 17.53 6.32 25.65
CA TRP A 307 16.49 5.35 26.00
C TRP A 307 15.84 4.71 24.76
N LEU A 308 15.53 5.51 23.72
CA LEU A 308 14.97 5.03 22.46
C LEU A 308 15.93 4.07 21.74
N LEU A 309 17.23 4.39 21.65
CA LEU A 309 18.25 3.51 21.07
C LEU A 309 18.37 2.16 21.82
N GLY A 310 18.13 2.16 23.14
CA GLY A 310 18.07 0.95 23.94
C GLY A 310 16.85 0.08 23.66
N HIS A 311 15.64 0.67 23.68
CA HIS A 311 14.37 -0.05 23.86
C HIS A 311 13.42 -0.02 22.66
N ALA A 312 13.54 0.91 21.71
CA ALA A 312 12.54 1.09 20.64
C ALA A 312 12.31 -0.17 19.79
N ALA A 313 13.34 -1.03 19.67
CA ALA A 313 13.29 -2.29 18.94
C ALA A 313 12.33 -3.32 19.57
N GLU A 314 12.07 -3.24 20.87
CA GLU A 314 11.09 -4.09 21.58
C GLU A 314 9.65 -3.80 21.12
N TYR A 315 9.44 -2.61 20.54
CA TYR A 315 8.18 -2.09 20.00
C TYR A 315 8.24 -1.97 18.46
N GLY A 316 9.16 -2.69 17.81
CA GLY A 316 9.24 -2.74 16.34
C GLY A 316 9.81 -1.50 15.65
N PHE A 317 10.34 -0.53 16.40
CA PHE A 317 11.00 0.66 15.87
C PHE A 317 12.52 0.53 15.93
N VAL A 318 13.19 0.97 14.87
CA VAL A 318 14.64 1.16 14.82
C VAL A 318 14.94 2.60 14.38
N PRO A 319 16.14 3.13 14.58
CA PRO A 319 16.54 4.39 13.92
C PRO A 319 16.40 4.24 12.40
N ALA A 320 15.90 5.27 11.73
CA ALA A 320 15.79 5.26 10.27
C ALA A 320 17.20 5.20 9.61
N LEU A 321 17.26 4.71 8.38
CA LEU A 321 18.50 4.68 7.62
C LEU A 321 18.95 6.13 7.27
N PRO A 322 20.26 6.42 7.21
CA PRO A 322 20.76 7.79 7.13
C PRO A 322 20.53 8.47 5.77
N GLU A 323 19.75 9.55 5.79
CA GLU A 323 19.37 10.39 4.64
C GLU A 323 20.06 11.76 4.68
N SER A 324 20.33 12.32 5.85
CA SER A 324 21.04 13.59 6.00
C SER A 324 22.56 13.40 6.03
N ALA A 325 23.29 14.52 5.90
CA ALA A 325 24.74 14.53 6.08
C ALA A 325 25.15 14.21 7.53
N VAL A 326 24.32 14.61 8.51
CA VAL A 326 24.53 14.27 9.94
C VAL A 326 24.33 12.77 10.14
N GLY A 327 23.24 12.22 9.62
CA GLY A 327 22.95 10.79 9.74
C GLY A 327 24.02 9.91 9.12
N ARG A 328 24.52 10.27 7.93
CA ARG A 328 25.65 9.57 7.28
C ARG A 328 26.95 9.61 8.09
N ALA A 329 27.14 10.61 8.96
CA ALA A 329 28.32 10.68 9.82
C ALA A 329 28.23 9.80 11.08
N VAL A 330 27.02 9.39 11.50
CA VAL A 330 26.79 8.56 12.69
C VAL A 330 26.28 7.14 12.40
N GLY A 331 25.83 6.86 11.17
CA GLY A 331 25.38 5.52 10.74
C GLY A 331 23.88 5.24 10.91
N ARG A 332 23.10 6.24 11.32
CA ARG A 332 21.63 6.24 11.50
C ARG A 332 21.10 7.64 11.23
N GLU A 333 19.82 7.83 10.92
CA GLU A 333 19.22 9.17 10.94
C GLU A 333 18.84 9.54 12.39
N PRO A 334 19.40 10.62 12.99
CA PRO A 334 19.05 11.02 14.35
C PRO A 334 17.59 11.45 14.44
N TRP A 335 16.98 11.29 15.62
CA TRP A 335 15.61 11.75 15.91
C TRP A 335 14.54 11.21 14.94
N THR A 336 14.83 10.14 14.21
CA THR A 336 13.91 9.56 13.22
C THR A 336 13.77 8.07 13.48
N LEU A 337 12.57 7.63 13.88
CA LEU A 337 12.25 6.23 14.07
C LEU A 337 11.62 5.65 12.81
N ARG A 338 12.00 4.42 12.45
CA ARG A 338 11.42 3.62 11.37
C ARG A 338 10.83 2.36 11.97
N TRP A 339 9.51 2.19 11.82
CA TRP A 339 8.84 0.93 12.14
C TRP A 339 9.14 -0.14 11.09
N VAL A 340 9.42 -1.35 11.58
CA VAL A 340 9.61 -2.59 10.82
C VAL A 340 8.96 -3.79 11.50
N GLY A 341 8.18 -3.60 12.57
CA GLY A 341 7.67 -4.71 13.39
C GLY A 341 8.74 -5.35 14.29
N ARG A 342 8.29 -5.97 15.39
CA ARG A 342 9.14 -6.39 16.51
C ARG A 342 10.20 -7.42 16.12
N ASP A 343 9.83 -8.43 15.34
CA ASP A 343 10.72 -9.52 14.89
C ASP A 343 11.88 -9.02 14.00
N MET A 344 11.59 -8.11 13.07
CA MET A 344 12.64 -7.49 12.24
C MET A 344 13.51 -6.55 13.09
N ALA A 345 12.90 -5.68 13.90
CA ALA A 345 13.64 -4.76 14.76
C ALA A 345 14.61 -5.48 15.70
N ALA A 346 14.23 -6.67 16.20
CA ALA A 346 15.10 -7.54 16.97
C ALA A 346 16.32 -8.05 16.16
N ARG A 347 16.14 -8.48 14.89
CA ARG A 347 17.26 -8.87 14.01
C ARG A 347 18.21 -7.72 13.68
N LEU A 348 17.73 -6.47 13.69
CA LEU A 348 18.51 -5.29 13.32
C LEU A 348 19.44 -4.75 14.42
N ARG A 349 19.28 -5.17 15.69
CA ARG A 349 20.14 -4.76 16.81
C ARG A 349 21.60 -5.24 16.61
N PRO A 350 22.62 -4.55 17.19
CA PRO A 350 22.57 -3.33 18.00
C PRO A 350 22.53 -2.04 17.16
N VAL A 351 21.50 -1.21 17.35
CA VAL A 351 21.15 -0.10 16.44
C VAL A 351 21.92 1.22 16.68
N ASP A 352 22.74 1.26 17.72
CA ASP A 352 23.62 2.36 18.12
C ASP A 352 24.99 2.35 17.41
N SER A 353 25.42 1.18 16.89
CA SER A 353 26.66 1.01 16.15
C SER A 353 26.74 1.84 14.85
N ARG A 354 27.92 2.36 14.49
CA ARG A 354 28.15 3.03 13.18
C ARG A 354 27.90 2.12 11.97
N GLU A 355 28.10 0.82 12.16
CA GLU A 355 27.87 -0.24 11.16
C GLU A 355 26.37 -0.57 10.98
N TYR A 356 25.48 0.06 11.76
CA TYR A 356 24.04 -0.20 11.75
C TYR A 356 23.44 -0.13 10.34
N ALA A 357 23.65 0.98 9.59
CA ALA A 357 23.06 1.13 8.26
C ALA A 357 23.48 0.02 7.27
N GLU A 358 24.75 -0.39 7.28
CA GLU A 358 25.25 -1.43 6.37
C GLU A 358 24.67 -2.81 6.72
N ARG A 359 24.66 -3.15 8.01
CA ARG A 359 24.07 -4.40 8.52
C ARG A 359 22.55 -4.44 8.31
N ALA A 360 21.86 -3.34 8.54
CA ALA A 360 20.42 -3.23 8.34
C ALA A 360 20.04 -3.38 6.87
N MET A 361 20.76 -2.72 5.96
CA MET A 361 20.59 -2.92 4.51
C MET A 361 20.90 -4.35 4.07
N ALA A 362 21.77 -5.08 4.78
CA ALA A 362 22.04 -6.50 4.49
C ALA A 362 20.90 -7.42 4.95
N GLU A 363 20.41 -7.28 6.19
CA GLU A 363 19.31 -8.10 6.70
C GLU A 363 17.97 -7.77 6.03
N LEU A 364 17.71 -6.53 5.62
CA LEU A 364 16.52 -6.17 4.84
C LEU A 364 16.55 -6.79 3.42
N ARG A 365 17.69 -6.78 2.72
CA ARG A 365 17.85 -7.52 1.43
C ARG A 365 17.64 -9.01 1.61
N ARG A 366 18.16 -9.57 2.70
CA ARG A 366 17.97 -10.98 3.04
C ARG A 366 16.50 -11.29 3.29
N ALA A 367 15.77 -10.42 3.97
CA ALA A 367 14.33 -10.60 4.22
C ALA A 367 13.50 -10.47 2.94
N GLU A 368 13.88 -9.61 2.00
CA GLU A 368 13.28 -9.56 0.65
C GLU A 368 13.46 -10.89 -0.09
N ILE A 369 14.66 -11.48 -0.05
CA ILE A 369 14.94 -12.82 -0.63
C ILE A 369 14.19 -13.94 0.11
N GLU A 370 14.15 -13.91 1.45
CA GLU A 370 13.40 -14.88 2.27
C GLU A 370 11.89 -14.80 1.98
N LEU A 371 11.33 -13.60 1.77
CA LEU A 371 9.94 -13.37 1.38
C LEU A 371 9.65 -13.87 -0.04
N ASP A 372 10.47 -13.54 -1.03
CA ASP A 372 10.29 -14.00 -2.41
C ASP A 372 10.35 -15.54 -2.50
N ALA A 373 11.17 -16.19 -1.67
CA ALA A 373 11.19 -17.65 -1.57
C ALA A 373 9.89 -18.27 -1.03
N LEU A 374 9.06 -17.53 -0.27
CA LEU A 374 7.72 -17.98 0.16
C LEU A 374 6.70 -18.00 -0.98
N ASN A 375 7.01 -17.42 -2.15
CA ASN A 375 6.21 -17.59 -3.35
C ASN A 375 6.67 -18.86 -4.09
N PRO A 376 5.91 -19.98 -4.13
CA PRO A 376 6.22 -21.16 -4.94
C PRO A 376 6.40 -20.92 -6.47
N THR A 377 6.12 -19.74 -7.00
CA THR A 377 6.52 -19.36 -8.38
C THR A 377 7.93 -18.74 -8.49
N SER A 378 8.68 -18.64 -7.39
CA SER A 378 10.08 -18.18 -7.36
C SER A 378 11.02 -19.08 -8.18
N ALA A 379 10.72 -20.38 -8.25
CA ALA A 379 11.20 -21.25 -9.33
C ALA A 379 10.39 -20.97 -10.62
N ARG A 380 10.64 -19.81 -11.26
CA ARG A 380 9.84 -19.23 -12.36
C ARG A 380 9.31 -20.25 -13.38
N PRO A 381 7.98 -20.48 -13.43
CA PRO A 381 7.31 -20.95 -14.64
C PRO A 381 7.39 -19.87 -15.73
N PRO A 382 7.22 -20.22 -17.02
CA PRO A 382 7.42 -19.27 -18.12
C PRO A 382 6.37 -18.14 -18.11
N ALA A 383 6.77 -16.98 -18.62
CA ALA A 383 5.82 -15.96 -19.03
C ALA A 383 4.90 -16.54 -20.12
N TRP A 384 3.60 -16.58 -19.84
CA TRP A 384 2.62 -17.24 -20.69
C TRP A 384 2.41 -16.45 -21.99
N GLY A 385 3.01 -16.94 -23.08
CA GLY A 385 2.75 -16.43 -24.43
C GLY A 385 3.52 -15.17 -24.85
N LEU A 386 4.63 -14.83 -24.20
CA LEU A 386 5.51 -13.75 -24.68
C LEU A 386 6.51 -14.25 -25.73
N ALA A 387 6.11 -14.13 -27.00
CA ALA A 387 7.01 -14.13 -28.15
C ALA A 387 6.84 -12.80 -28.90
N ASP A 388 7.69 -11.84 -28.57
CA ASP A 388 8.12 -10.70 -29.41
C ASP A 388 7.05 -9.91 -30.19
N SER A 389 6.19 -9.13 -29.50
CA SER A 389 5.81 -7.76 -29.92
C SER A 389 4.86 -7.05 -28.95
N CYS A 390 5.05 -5.74 -28.75
CA CYS A 390 4.17 -4.84 -27.97
C CYS A 390 3.81 -3.59 -28.81
N TRP A 391 2.53 -3.19 -28.82
CA TRP A 391 1.95 -2.09 -29.62
C TRP A 391 1.09 -1.17 -28.71
N ALA A 392 0.97 0.13 -29.03
CA ALA A 392 0.33 1.13 -28.13
C ALA A 392 -0.54 2.21 -28.84
N ILE A 393 -1.50 2.80 -28.11
CA ILE A 393 -2.38 3.93 -28.51
C ILE A 393 -2.70 4.78 -27.24
N ALA A 394 -2.91 6.11 -27.34
CA ALA A 394 -2.96 7.05 -26.20
C ALA A 394 -4.18 8.02 -26.15
N THR A 395 -4.52 8.59 -24.97
CA THR A 395 -5.06 9.99 -24.69
C THR A 395 -5.53 10.19 -23.22
N THR A 396 -5.90 11.42 -22.81
CA THR A 396 -5.96 11.93 -21.40
C THR A 396 -7.21 12.78 -21.00
N SER A 397 -7.56 12.89 -19.70
CA SER A 397 -8.44 13.90 -19.05
C SER A 397 -8.41 13.80 -17.48
N THR A 398 -9.21 14.59 -16.71
CA THR A 398 -8.91 14.97 -15.29
C THR A 398 -10.10 15.30 -14.34
N ARG A 399 -10.09 14.77 -13.07
CA ARG A 399 -10.77 15.21 -11.78
C ARG A 399 -12.34 15.18 -11.70
N GLY A 400 -13.09 14.90 -10.60
CA GLY A 400 -12.88 14.31 -9.24
C GLY A 400 -14.02 14.56 -8.16
N CYS A 401 -14.23 13.66 -7.17
CA CYS A 401 -14.87 13.83 -5.79
C CYS A 401 -16.24 13.08 -5.37
N PRO A 402 -17.00 13.36 -4.24
CA PRO A 402 -17.30 12.46 -3.03
C PRO A 402 -18.56 11.50 -2.89
N SER A 403 -18.64 10.65 -1.80
CA SER A 403 -19.50 9.42 -1.55
C SER A 403 -19.39 8.65 -0.13
N ARG A 404 -19.59 7.28 0.05
CA ARG A 404 -19.85 6.47 1.35
C ARG A 404 -19.44 4.90 1.50
N TRP A 405 -19.53 4.18 2.69
CA TRP A 405 -18.96 2.80 3.17
C TRP A 405 -19.59 1.33 3.87
N TYR A 406 -20.52 0.35 3.41
CA TYR A 406 -20.73 -1.19 3.74
C TYR A 406 -21.04 -2.37 2.61
N PHE A 407 -21.03 -3.76 2.87
CA PHE A 407 -20.50 -5.01 2.07
C PHE A 407 -21.35 -6.32 1.64
N LEU A 408 -20.78 -7.37 0.89
CA LEU A 408 -21.22 -8.84 0.75
C LEU A 408 -20.19 -9.91 0.13
N GLY A 409 -20.42 -11.26 0.13
CA GLY A 409 -19.57 -12.29 -0.57
C GLY A 409 -20.11 -13.76 -0.75
N LEU A 410 -19.52 -14.61 -1.65
CA LEU A 410 -19.98 -15.98 -2.02
C LEU A 410 -18.87 -16.98 -2.53
N PRO A 411 -18.94 -18.31 -2.24
CA PRO A 411 -18.03 -19.33 -2.78
C PRO A 411 -18.41 -19.84 -4.19
N LEU A 412 -17.46 -20.44 -4.92
CA LEU A 412 -17.68 -21.06 -6.25
C LEU A 412 -17.20 -22.51 -6.30
N SER A 413 -18.15 -23.44 -6.39
CA SER A 413 -17.94 -24.88 -6.68
C SER A 413 -17.76 -25.14 -8.17
#